data_AF-A0A0S8B351-F1
#
_entry.id   AF-A0A0S8B351-F1
#
_cell.length_a   1.000
_cell.length_b   1.000
_cell.length_c   1.000
_cell.angle_alpha   90.00
_cell.angle_beta   90.00
_cell.angle_gamma   90.00
#
_symmetry.space_group_name_H-M   'P 1'
#
loop_
_entity.id
_entity.type
_entity.pdbx_description
1 polymer ?
#
loop_
_entity_poly.entity_id
_entity_poly.type
_entity_poly.pdbx_seq_one_letter_code
_entity_poly.pdbx_strand_id
1 'polypeptide(L)' 'MSSDPTRFGSDHGMPRSEDDPLLTGRGRFTDDLRPPGHAHAAFVRSALGHAKLRGIDAKGAAKMPGVLA' A
#
# COMPACT_ATOMS: atom_id res chain seq x y z
N MET A 1 -27.74 15.35 19.33
CA MET A 1 -27.69 13.91 18.96
C MET A 1 -27.49 13.87 17.45
N SER A 2 -26.30 13.49 16.98
CA SER A 2 -26.00 13.50 15.54
C SER A 2 -26.84 12.43 14.84
N SER A 3 -27.69 12.85 13.91
CA SER A 3 -28.58 12.03 13.11
C SER A 3 -27.92 11.60 11.80
N ASP A 4 -26.66 11.16 11.85
CA ASP A 4 -25.98 10.64 10.67
C ASP A 4 -26.40 9.16 10.50
N PRO A 5 -27.19 8.83 9.45
CA PRO A 5 -27.64 7.47 9.23
C PRO A 5 -26.50 6.55 8.75
N THR A 6 -25.30 7.05 8.49
CA THR A 6 -24.20 6.23 7.97
C THR A 6 -23.12 6.03 9.01
N ARG A 7 -23.39 5.16 9.99
CA ARG A 7 -22.41 4.80 11.03
C ARG A 7 -21.72 3.49 10.67
N PHE A 8 -20.41 3.43 10.86
CA PHE A 8 -19.65 2.19 10.77
C PHE A 8 -20.22 1.11 11.72
N GLY A 9 -20.57 -0.06 11.17
CA GLY A 9 -21.05 -1.21 11.94
C GLY A 9 -22.54 -1.24 12.29
N SER A 10 -23.39 -0.41 11.67
CA SER A 10 -24.85 -0.56 11.80
C SER A 10 -25.36 -1.69 10.91
N ASP A 11 -25.93 -2.73 11.50
CA ASP A 11 -26.76 -3.73 10.86
C ASP A 11 -28.22 -3.25 10.69
N HIS A 12 -28.95 -3.88 9.76
CA HIS A 12 -30.35 -3.60 9.34
C HIS A 12 -30.54 -2.67 8.14
N GLY A 13 -30.02 -3.04 6.96
CA GLY A 13 -30.51 -2.52 5.66
C GLY A 13 -30.16 -1.06 5.34
N MET A 14 -29.32 -0.43 6.17
CA MET A 14 -28.82 0.92 5.95
C MET A 14 -27.56 0.89 5.06
N PRO A 15 -27.36 1.85 4.13
CA PRO A 15 -26.13 1.94 3.35
C PRO A 15 -24.90 2.06 4.24
N ARG A 16 -23.80 1.42 3.88
CA ARG A 16 -22.58 1.46 4.70
C ARG A 16 -21.91 2.82 4.52
N SER A 17 -21.31 3.32 5.59
CA SER A 17 -20.55 4.58 5.56
C SER A 17 -19.43 4.58 4.52
N GLU A 18 -18.87 3.42 4.23
CA GLU A 18 -17.77 3.27 3.30
C GLU A 18 -18.23 3.13 1.85
N ASP A 19 -19.51 2.88 1.57
CA ASP A 19 -19.99 2.60 0.21
C ASP A 19 -19.79 3.80 -0.72
N ASP A 20 -20.16 5.00 -0.30
CA ASP A 20 -20.00 6.20 -1.12
C ASP A 20 -18.54 6.44 -1.56
N PRO A 21 -17.54 6.54 -0.65
CA PRO A 21 -16.15 6.74 -1.08
C PRO A 21 -15.58 5.52 -1.82
N LEU A 22 -15.89 4.29 -1.41
CA LEU A 22 -15.31 3.10 -2.05
C LEU A 22 -15.86 2.86 -3.46
N LEU A 23 -17.17 2.99 -3.66
CA LEU A 23 -17.81 2.75 -4.96
C LEU A 23 -17.52 3.87 -5.97
N THR A 24 -17.22 5.09 -5.50
CA THR A 24 -16.89 6.23 -6.37
C THR A 24 -15.39 6.44 -6.57
N GLY A 25 -14.54 5.55 -6.03
CA GLY A 25 -13.08 5.70 -6.12
C GLY A 25 -12.51 6.89 -5.34
N ARG A 26 -13.27 7.44 -4.38
CA ARG A 26 -12.85 8.50 -3.46
C ARG A 26 -12.28 7.97 -2.14
N GLY A 27 -12.34 6.65 -1.92
CA GLY A 27 -11.63 5.98 -0.85
C GLY A 27 -10.14 6.24 -0.96
N ARG A 28 -9.46 6.49 0.16
CA ARG A 28 -8.01 6.71 0.21
C ARG A 28 -7.35 5.52 0.87
N PHE A 29 -6.52 4.83 0.13
CA PHE A 29 -5.67 3.74 0.57
C PHE A 29 -4.22 4.20 0.68
N THR A 30 -3.37 3.35 1.25
CA THR A 30 -1.95 3.66 1.46
C THR A 30 -1.24 4.06 0.16
N ASP A 31 -1.57 3.41 -0.95
CA ASP A 31 -0.95 3.67 -2.25
C ASP A 31 -1.54 4.88 -3.00
N ASP A 32 -2.52 5.59 -2.41
CA ASP A 32 -3.02 6.88 -2.92
C ASP A 32 -2.24 8.07 -2.31
N LEU A 33 -1.42 7.82 -1.30
CA LEU A 33 -0.65 8.84 -0.61
C LEU A 33 0.58 9.24 -1.45
N ARG A 34 0.81 10.54 -1.61
CA ARG A 34 1.95 11.11 -2.36
C ARG A 34 2.67 12.21 -1.56
N PRO A 35 3.27 11.91 -0.40
CA PRO A 35 4.01 12.92 0.37
C PRO A 35 5.25 13.38 -0.41
N PRO A 36 5.71 14.62 -0.23
CA PRO A 36 6.93 15.11 -0.89
C PRO A 36 8.14 14.22 -0.57
N GLY A 37 8.91 13.86 -1.59
CA GLY A 37 10.12 13.04 -1.44
C GLY A 37 9.89 11.56 -1.15
N HIS A 38 8.66 11.03 -1.28
CA HIS A 38 8.43 9.59 -1.21
C HIS A 38 9.19 8.85 -2.31
N ALA A 39 9.66 7.65 -1.99
CA ALA A 39 10.33 6.75 -2.91
C ALA A 39 9.62 5.40 -2.94
N HIS A 40 9.92 4.59 -3.95
CA HIS A 40 9.46 3.21 -4.05
C HIS A 40 10.58 2.25 -3.62
N ALA A 41 10.19 1.14 -3.00
CA ALA A 41 11.10 0.05 -2.65
C ALA A 41 10.71 -1.21 -3.41
N ALA A 42 11.71 -1.96 -3.86
CA ALA A 42 11.54 -3.27 -4.48
C ALA A 42 12.48 -4.28 -3.81
N PHE A 43 12.01 -5.51 -3.64
CA PHE A 43 12.77 -6.57 -2.98
C PHE A 43 13.12 -7.68 -3.95
N VAL A 44 14.40 -8.03 -4.03
CA VAL A 44 14.84 -9.28 -4.66
C VAL A 44 14.54 -10.42 -3.69
N ARG A 45 13.76 -11.40 -4.13
CA ARG A 45 13.34 -12.55 -3.31
C ARG A 45 14.14 -13.80 -3.67
N SER A 46 14.27 -14.72 -2.72
CA SER A 46 14.87 -16.02 -2.97
C SER A 46 14.05 -16.80 -4.02
N ALA A 47 14.74 -17.35 -5.02
CA ALA A 47 14.15 -18.33 -5.93
C ALA A 47 14.17 -19.76 -5.36
N LEU A 48 14.83 -19.97 -4.22
CA LEU A 48 15.01 -21.26 -3.57
C LEU A 48 14.19 -21.32 -2.28
N GLY A 49 13.50 -22.44 -2.05
CA GLY A 49 12.75 -22.68 -0.81
C GLY A 49 13.64 -22.90 0.42
N HIS A 50 14.87 -23.41 0.23
CA HIS A 50 15.85 -23.58 1.29
C HIS A 50 17.28 -23.53 0.74
N ALA A 51 18.10 -22.62 1.24
CA ALA A 51 19.51 -22.49 0.87
C ALA A 51 20.27 -21.63 1.89
N LYS A 52 21.60 -21.78 1.93
CA LYS A 52 22.47 -20.85 2.65
C LYS A 52 22.86 -19.68 1.73
N LEU A 53 22.57 -18.45 2.13
CA LEU A 53 22.99 -17.25 1.42
C LEU A 53 24.51 -17.05 1.59
N ARG A 54 25.27 -17.16 0.51
CA ARG A 54 26.74 -16.96 0.53
C ARG A 54 27.17 -15.52 0.26
N GLY A 55 26.33 -14.74 -0.41
CA GLY A 55 26.60 -13.34 -0.73
C GLY A 55 25.51 -12.75 -1.62
N ILE A 56 25.50 -11.42 -1.73
CA ILE A 56 24.64 -10.63 -2.61
C ILE A 56 25.54 -9.62 -3.34
N ASP A 57 25.40 -9.49 -4.65
CA ASP A 57 26.00 -8.39 -5.41
C ASP A 57 24.92 -7.40 -5.85
N ALA A 58 24.87 -6.25 -5.17
CA ALA A 58 23.95 -5.16 -5.45
C ALA A 58 24.58 -4.02 -6.28
N LYS A 59 25.84 -4.16 -6.73
CA LYS A 59 26.59 -3.06 -7.39
C LYS A 59 25.93 -2.57 -8.67
N GLY A 60 25.26 -3.46 -9.41
CA GLY A 60 24.51 -3.10 -10.61
C GLY A 60 23.34 -2.17 -10.26
N ALA A 61 22.50 -2.57 -9.31
CA ALA A 61 21.34 -1.79 -8.86
C ALA A 61 21.76 -0.44 -8.26
N ALA A 62 22.79 -0.43 -7.40
CA ALA A 62 23.29 0.78 -6.75
C ALA A 62 23.83 1.85 -7.71
N LYS A 63 24.17 1.48 -8.96
CA LYS A 63 24.64 2.40 -10.00
C LYS A 63 23.52 2.91 -10.92
N MET A 64 22.31 2.39 -10.80
CA MET A 64 21.22 2.78 -11.69
C MET A 64 20.72 4.20 -11.35
N PRO A 65 20.42 5.04 -12.36
CA PRO A 65 19.82 6.35 -12.13
C PRO A 65 18.52 6.22 -11.31
N GLY A 66 18.37 7.06 -10.28
CA GLY A 66 17.18 7.11 -9.44
C GLY A 66 17.11 6.07 -8.32
N VAL A 67 18.08 5.16 -8.21
CA VAL A 67 18.21 4.29 -7.03
C VAL A 67 18.80 5.08 -5.87
N LEU A 68 18.11 5.05 -4.73
CA LEU A 68 18.51 5.79 -3.53
C LEU A 68 19.37 4.94 -2.57
N ALA A 69 19.16 3.61 -2.56
CA ALA A 69 19.83 2.66 -1.68
C ALA A 69 19.81 1.25 -2.29
#